data_AF-A0A1G1FJP7-F1
#
_entry.id   AF-A0A1G1FJP7-F1
#
_cell.length_a   1.000
_cell.length_b   1.000
_cell.length_c   1.000
_cell.angle_alpha   90.00
_cell.angle_beta   90.00
_cell.angle_gamma   90.00
#
_symmetry.space_group_name_H-M   'P 1'
#
loop_
_entity.id
_entity.type
_entity.pdbx_description
1 polymer ?
#
loop_
_entity_poly.entity_id
_entity_poly.type
_entity_poly.pdbx_seq_one_letter_code
_entity_poly.pdbx_strand_id
1 'polypeptide(L)'
;MLWVQSPPEELKEVLPLAVDRLSHLAGIIVEGNSAIEFLKPDIVIFVSGRQGRALKKSAERVLETADIILYQDEPSTKLPAKAKRFKVAFTPTAEFDECMDYVQKLLK
;
A
#
# COMPACT_ATOMS: atom_id res chain seq x y z
N MET A 1 9.43 -13.47 11.15
CA MET A 1 8.07 -13.21 10.64
C MET A 1 7.10 -13.48 11.79
N LEU A 2 6.48 -12.43 12.35
CA LEU A 2 5.46 -12.57 13.38
C LEU A 2 4.09 -12.61 12.69
N TRP A 3 3.28 -13.60 13.01
CA TRP A 3 1.92 -13.73 12.47
C TRP A 3 0.92 -13.27 13.52
N VAL A 4 0.08 -12.31 13.16
CA VAL A 4 -1.06 -11.87 13.97
C VAL A 4 -2.31 -12.36 13.25
N GLN A 5 -3.12 -13.15 13.95
CA GLN A 5 -4.38 -13.68 13.44
C GLN A 5 -5.52 -13.15 14.29
N SER A 6 -6.60 -12.72 13.64
CA SER A 6 -7.85 -12.36 14.31
C SER A 6 -9.04 -12.69 13.41
N PRO A 7 -10.24 -12.87 13.99
CA PRO A 7 -11.47 -12.74 13.24
C PRO A 7 -11.57 -11.37 12.56
N PRO A 8 -12.29 -11.25 11.42
CA PRO A 8 -12.47 -9.98 10.70
C PRO A 8 -13.06 -8.86 11.57
N GLU A 9 -14.00 -9.17 12.45
CA GLU A 9 -14.69 -8.25 13.35
C GLU A 9 -13.76 -7.62 14.40
N GLU A 10 -12.64 -8.28 14.71
CA GLU A 10 -11.66 -7.82 15.70
C GLU A 10 -10.52 -7.02 15.07
N LEU A 11 -10.43 -6.94 13.73
CA LEU A 11 -9.32 -6.26 13.03
C LEU A 11 -9.15 -4.79 13.48
N LYS A 12 -10.26 -4.13 13.83
CA LYS A 12 -10.27 -2.74 14.32
C LYS A 12 -9.46 -2.57 15.60
N GLU A 13 -9.41 -3.58 16.45
CA GLU A 13 -8.68 -3.54 17.73
C GLU A 13 -7.31 -4.20 17.61
N VAL A 14 -7.24 -5.35 16.92
CA VAL A 14 -6.02 -6.16 16.83
C VAL A 14 -4.95 -5.49 15.99
N LEU A 15 -5.29 -4.83 14.87
CA LEU A 15 -4.29 -4.19 14.02
C LEU A 15 -3.58 -3.02 14.72
N PRO A 16 -4.28 -2.05 15.35
CA PRO A 16 -3.61 -1.02 16.14
C PRO A 16 -2.75 -1.57 17.27
N LEU A 17 -3.22 -2.60 17.98
CA LEU A 17 -2.46 -3.24 19.05
C LEU A 17 -1.18 -3.91 18.53
N ALA A 18 -1.26 -4.57 17.37
CA ALA A 18 -0.09 -5.18 16.74
C ALA A 18 0.95 -4.13 16.33
N VAL A 19 0.51 -3.00 15.74
CA VAL A 19 1.38 -1.88 15.39
C VAL A 19 2.04 -1.29 16.64
N ASP A 20 1.28 -1.06 17.71
CA ASP A 20 1.79 -0.53 18.98
C ASP A 20 2.87 -1.44 19.58
N ARG A 21 2.63 -2.75 19.62
CA ARG A 21 3.62 -3.74 20.11
C ARG A 21 4.90 -3.79 19.27
N LEU A 22 4.79 -3.47 17.99
CA LEU A 22 5.90 -3.46 17.03
C LEU A 22 6.51 -2.06 16.82
N SER A 23 6.04 -1.05 17.55
CA SER A 23 6.47 0.36 17.41
C SER A 23 7.95 0.61 17.67
N HIS A 24 8.63 -0.35 18.32
CA HIS A 24 10.07 -0.31 18.55
C HIS A 24 10.91 -0.68 17.31
N LEU A 25 10.27 -1.17 16.24
CA LEU A 25 10.94 -1.46 14.97
C LEU A 25 11.11 -0.19 14.13
N ALA A 26 12.14 -0.16 13.28
CA ALA A 26 12.41 0.97 12.40
C ALA A 26 11.33 1.20 11.33
N GLY A 27 10.51 0.20 11.03
CA GLY A 27 9.41 0.30 10.07
C GLY A 27 8.56 -0.97 10.05
N ILE A 28 7.30 -0.80 9.64
CA ILE A 28 6.31 -1.88 9.55
C ILE A 28 5.71 -1.85 8.15
N ILE A 29 5.76 -2.99 7.45
CA ILE A 29 5.07 -3.17 6.17
C ILE A 29 3.81 -3.99 6.43
N VAL A 30 2.67 -3.46 6.02
CA VAL A 30 1.37 -4.15 6.13
C VAL A 30 0.85 -4.40 4.73
N GLU A 31 0.61 -5.67 4.40
CA GLU A 31 0.02 -6.07 3.14
C GLU A 31 -1.48 -6.33 3.32
N GLY A 32 -2.31 -5.66 2.52
CA GLY A 32 -3.75 -5.94 2.44
C GLY A 32 -4.61 -4.69 2.41
N ASN A 33 -5.68 -4.74 1.61
CA ASN A 33 -6.57 -3.60 1.39
C ASN A 33 -7.40 -3.23 2.62
N SER A 34 -7.71 -4.17 3.50
CA SER A 34 -8.52 -3.92 4.70
C SER A 34 -7.76 -3.18 5.80
N ALA A 35 -6.42 -3.26 5.81
CA ALA A 35 -5.61 -2.63 6.83
C ALA A 35 -5.79 -1.10 6.86
N ILE A 36 -6.02 -0.48 5.69
CA ILE A 36 -6.25 0.97 5.59
C ILE A 36 -7.52 1.43 6.32
N GLU A 37 -8.48 0.53 6.56
CA GLU A 37 -9.73 0.88 7.23
C GLU A 37 -9.54 1.06 8.75
N PHE A 38 -8.46 0.50 9.30
CA PHE A 38 -8.20 0.44 10.73
C PHE A 38 -6.90 1.11 11.16
N LEU A 39 -5.95 1.27 10.23
CA LEU A 39 -4.66 1.89 10.47
C LEU A 39 -4.58 3.27 9.82
N LYS A 40 -3.61 4.06 10.28
CA LYS A 40 -3.19 5.31 9.63
C LYS A 40 -1.72 5.17 9.22
N PRO A 41 -1.42 4.49 8.09
CA PRO A 41 -0.05 4.36 7.61
C PRO A 41 0.53 5.72 7.23
N ASP A 42 1.85 5.87 7.39
CA ASP A 42 2.58 7.06 6.93
C ASP A 42 2.65 7.12 5.39
N ILE A 43 2.70 5.95 4.74
CA ILE A 43 2.77 5.81 3.29
C ILE A 43 1.83 4.70 2.84
N VAL A 44 0.98 5.00 1.85
CA VAL A 44 0.11 4.03 1.20
C VAL A 44 0.57 3.77 -0.23
N ILE A 45 0.96 2.52 -0.51
CA ILE A 45 1.38 2.07 -1.84
C ILE A 45 0.29 1.20 -2.45
N PHE A 46 -0.32 1.65 -3.55
CA PHE A 46 -1.26 0.87 -4.32
C PHE A 46 -0.54 0.12 -5.45
N VAL A 47 -0.70 -1.20 -5.52
CA VAL A 47 -0.11 -2.04 -6.58
C VAL A 47 -1.20 -2.48 -7.54
N SER A 48 -1.12 -2.01 -8.79
CA SER A 48 -2.02 -2.37 -9.88
C SER A 48 -1.45 -3.54 -10.70
N GLY A 49 -2.20 -4.65 -10.76
CA GLY A 49 -1.85 -5.82 -11.58
C GLY A 49 -2.10 -5.63 -13.08
N ARG A 50 -1.68 -6.61 -13.90
CA ARG A 50 -1.94 -6.62 -15.35
C ARG A 50 -3.43 -6.74 -15.66
N GLN A 51 -3.88 -5.87 -16.57
CA GLN A 51 -5.09 -5.96 -17.41
C GLN A 51 -6.46 -6.14 -16.74
N GLY A 52 -7.30 -5.11 -16.87
CA GLY A 52 -8.70 -5.22 -17.29
C GLY A 52 -9.74 -5.75 -16.30
N ARG A 53 -9.35 -6.23 -15.12
CA ARG A 53 -10.33 -6.53 -14.08
C ARG A 53 -10.78 -5.23 -13.43
N ALA A 54 -12.09 -5.01 -13.43
CA ALA A 54 -12.70 -3.94 -12.66
C ALA A 54 -12.15 -3.96 -11.23
N LEU A 55 -11.69 -2.80 -10.76
CA LEU A 55 -11.27 -2.63 -9.37
C LEU A 55 -12.40 -3.10 -8.46
N LYS A 56 -12.06 -3.92 -7.47
CA LYS A 56 -13.00 -4.23 -6.39
C LYS A 56 -13.29 -2.92 -5.64
N LYS A 57 -14.52 -2.72 -5.17
CA LYS A 57 -14.89 -1.53 -4.36
C LYS A 57 -13.95 -1.28 -3.17
N SER A 58 -13.44 -2.34 -2.54
CA SER A 58 -12.47 -2.20 -1.45
C SER A 58 -11.11 -1.68 -1.94
N ALA A 59 -10.71 -1.97 -3.17
CA ALA A 59 -9.49 -1.46 -3.77
C ALA A 59 -9.64 -0.01 -4.27
N GLU A 60 -10.84 0.43 -4.65
CA GLU A 60 -11.10 1.83 -5.00
C GLU A 60 -10.83 2.78 -3.82
N ARG A 61 -11.26 2.40 -2.62
CA ARG A 61 -10.99 3.18 -1.39
C ARG A 61 -9.49 3.32 -1.10
N VAL A 62 -8.74 2.22 -1.25
CA VAL A 62 -7.27 2.24 -1.08
C VAL A 62 -6.63 3.11 -2.15
N LEU A 63 -7.15 3.07 -3.38
CA LEU A 63 -6.62 3.89 -4.47
C LEU A 63 -6.76 5.38 -4.17
N GLU A 64 -7.89 5.84 -3.62
CA GLU A 64 -8.10 7.26 -3.25
C GLU A 64 -7.13 7.76 -2.18
N THR A 65 -6.71 6.88 -1.27
CA THR A 65 -5.78 7.22 -0.18
C THR A 65 -4.32 7.07 -0.57
N ALA A 66 -4.02 6.41 -1.69
CA ALA A 66 -2.66 6.11 -2.12
C ALA A 66 -1.78 7.36 -2.31
N ASP A 67 -0.54 7.27 -1.81
CA ASP A 67 0.53 8.23 -2.05
C ASP A 67 1.40 7.80 -3.24
N ILE A 68 1.49 6.48 -3.46
CA ILE A 68 2.28 5.86 -4.52
C ILE A 68 1.41 4.84 -5.26
N ILE A 69 1.49 4.83 -6.59
CA ILE A 69 0.84 3.84 -7.45
C ILE A 69 1.91 3.15 -8.28
N LEU A 70 2.03 1.83 -8.10
CA LEU A 70 2.86 0.95 -8.91
C LEU A 70 1.97 0.23 -9.92
N TYR A 71 2.35 0.23 -11.19
CA TYR A 71 1.57 -0.42 -12.24
C TYR A 71 2.45 -0.99 -13.34
N GLN A 72 1.99 -2.07 -13.98
CA GLN A 72 2.66 -2.62 -15.17
C GLN A 72 2.10 -2.03 -16.45
N ASP A 73 0.76 -1.97 -16.51
CA ASP A 73 -0.02 -1.39 -17.58
C ASP A 73 -0.80 -0.21 -17.01
N GLU A 74 -1.02 0.83 -17.82
CA GLU A 74 -1.72 2.04 -17.38
C GLU A 74 -3.11 1.66 -16.84
N PRO A 75 -3.45 2.03 -15.59
CA PRO A 75 -4.74 1.71 -15.00
C PRO A 75 -5.88 2.32 -15.83
N SER A 76 -6.94 1.55 -16.09
CA SER A 76 -8.12 2.05 -16.83
C SER A 76 -9.02 2.98 -16.01
N THR A 77 -8.71 3.15 -14.73
CA THR A 77 -9.47 3.98 -13.78
C THR A 77 -8.77 5.30 -13.50
N LYS A 78 -9.56 6.33 -13.21
CA LYS A 78 -9.03 7.65 -12.87
C LYS A 78 -8.16 7.56 -11.61
N LEU A 79 -6.87 7.85 -11.78
CA LEU A 79 -5.91 7.84 -10.68
C LEU A 79 -5.96 9.16 -9.89
N PRO A 80 -5.72 9.11 -8.56
CA PRO A 80 -5.55 10.32 -7.75
C PRO A 80 -4.48 11.24 -8.34
N ALA A 81 -4.74 12.54 -8.30
CA ALA A 81 -3.80 13.56 -8.79
C ALA A 81 -2.58 13.70 -7.87
N LYS A 82 -2.76 13.46 -6.56
CA LYS A 82 -1.71 13.57 -5.54
C LYS A 82 -0.71 12.40 -5.54
N ALA A 83 -1.11 11.25 -6.08
CA ALA A 83 -0.32 10.03 -6.00
C ALA A 83 0.82 10.06 -7.02
N LYS A 84 2.04 9.75 -6.57
CA LYS A 84 3.20 9.55 -7.44
C LYS A 84 3.08 8.19 -8.14
N ARG A 85 3.47 8.15 -9.41
CA ARG A 85 3.22 7.02 -10.32
C ARG A 85 4.53 6.46 -10.81
N PHE A 86 4.68 5.14 -10.75
CA PHE A 86 5.86 4.44 -11.24
C PHE A 86 5.42 3.21 -12.04
N LYS A 87 6.00 3.04 -13.24
CA LYS A 87 5.72 1.89 -14.09
C LYS A 87 6.75 0.80 -13.78
N VAL A 88 6.30 -0.28 -13.17
CA VAL A 88 7.17 -1.37 -12.74
C VAL A 88 6.99 -2.58 -13.65
N ALA A 89 8.07 -3.01 -14.29
CA ALA A 89 8.18 -4.39 -14.72
C ALA A 89 8.55 -5.23 -13.48
N PHE A 90 7.97 -6.43 -13.27
CA PHE A 90 8.39 -7.32 -12.16
C PHE A 90 9.78 -7.97 -12.40
N THR A 91 10.62 -7.31 -13.19
CA THR A 91 12.06 -7.48 -13.31
C THR A 91 12.70 -6.19 -12.79
N PRO A 92 13.77 -6.20 -11.96
CA PRO A 92 14.32 -4.96 -11.41
C PRO A 92 14.71 -4.00 -12.54
N THR A 93 14.02 -2.87 -12.64
CA THR A 93 14.30 -1.78 -13.58
C THR A 93 14.60 -0.50 -12.80
N ALA A 94 15.22 0.48 -13.45
CA ALA A 94 15.56 1.78 -12.86
C ALA A 94 14.36 2.48 -12.18
N GLU A 95 13.13 2.26 -12.66
CA GLU A 95 11.92 2.86 -12.06
C GLU A 95 11.60 2.31 -10.66
N PHE A 96 12.01 1.08 -10.33
CA PHE A 96 11.86 0.54 -8.99
C PHE A 96 12.83 1.23 -8.02
N ASP A 97 14.06 1.48 -8.45
CA ASP A 97 15.05 2.22 -7.66
C ASP A 97 14.57 3.67 -7.41
N GLU A 98 14.01 4.33 -8.44
CA GLU A 98 13.40 5.65 -8.27
C GLU A 98 12.23 5.66 -7.27
N CYS A 99 11.41 4.61 -7.26
CA CYS A 99 10.35 4.45 -6.27
C CYS A 99 10.94 4.32 -4.86
N MET A 100 11.99 3.53 -4.68
CA MET A 100 12.64 3.34 -3.38
C MET A 100 13.25 4.66 -2.88
N ASP A 101 13.90 5.42 -3.75
CA ASP A 101 14.42 6.76 -3.43
C ASP A 101 13.31 7.73 -3.02
N TYR A 102 12.14 7.65 -3.67
CA TYR A 102 10.98 8.47 -3.30
C TYR A 102 10.42 8.08 -1.93
N VAL A 103 10.26 6.78 -1.65
CA VAL A 103 9.84 6.29 -0.32
C VAL A 103 10.79 6.79 0.77
N GLN A 104 12.10 6.72 0.55
CA GLN A 104 13.09 7.22 1.52
C GLN A 104 12.98 8.73 1.77
N LYS A 105 12.50 9.52 0.80
CA LYS A 105 12.26 10.96 0.98
C LYS A 105 11.00 11.24 1.79
N LEU A 106 9.98 10.39 1.69
CA LEU A 106 8.74 10.54 2.46
C LEU A 106 8.91 10.17 3.94
N LEU A 107 9.90 9.33 4.26
CA LEU A 107 10.21 8.90 5.63
C LEU A 107 11.16 9.87 6.38
N LYS A 108 11.57 10.98 5.77
CA LYS A 108 12.44 12.02 6.36
C LYS A 108 11.63 13.24 6.76
#